data_AF-A0AAD3TNN2-F1
#
_entry.id   AF-A0AAD3TNN2-F1
#
_cell.length_a   1.000
_cell.length_b   1.000
_cell.length_c   1.000
_cell.angle_alpha   90.00
_cell.angle_beta   90.00
_cell.angle_gamma   90.00
#
_symmetry.space_group_name_H-M   'P 1'
#
loop_
_entity.id
_entity.type
_entity.pdbx_description
1 polymer ?
#
loop_
_entity_poly.entity_id
_entity_poly.type
_entity_poly.pdbx_seq_one_letter_code
_entity_poly.pdbx_strand_id
1 'polypeptide(L)'
;MVSVVFQSPRPKAFVPSVMAVSVVEPPTRLASGPNRREAEPALASGPHAGETAVFVSLDSRRGLRQLSQVLVYACGTRESRLGVIPLWPESQTHNAGLRDDDRGGSHSVDTYNSPILQIASSPYLSGRRVDGGATSMVVRLENTTHLINLYANPEFSVASSSPPILVTRVAELDRRLTDGLRHVDVAIDPREWSRVAIVDEGGGVWLWWEEKELVKHRLAKLTKL
;
A
#
# COMPACT_ATOMS: atom_id res chain seq x y z
N MET A 1 47.88 -3.87 27.93
CA MET A 1 46.96 -5.01 28.10
C MET A 1 45.70 -4.67 27.33
N VAL A 2 45.54 -5.23 26.13
CA VAL A 2 44.42 -4.97 25.21
C VAL A 2 43.51 -6.19 25.23
N SER A 3 42.28 -6.02 25.71
CA SER A 3 41.24 -7.04 25.57
C SER A 3 40.40 -6.71 24.34
N VAL A 4 40.40 -7.62 23.38
CA VAL A 4 39.48 -7.66 22.24
C VAL A 4 38.28 -8.50 22.65
N VAL A 5 37.07 -7.96 22.54
CA VAL A 5 35.82 -8.73 22.66
C VAL A 5 35.12 -8.70 21.31
N PHE A 6 35.04 -9.85 20.66
CA PHE A 6 34.20 -10.08 19.50
C PHE A 6 32.75 -10.26 19.96
N GLN A 7 31.83 -9.45 19.43
CA GLN A 7 30.39 -9.72 19.50
C GLN A 7 29.86 -10.06 18.11
N SER A 8 29.22 -11.22 18.05
CA SER A 8 28.46 -11.80 16.92
C SER A 8 27.36 -10.86 16.41
N PRO A 9 27.05 -10.86 15.10
CA PRO A 9 26.01 -10.00 14.54
C PRO A 9 24.62 -10.53 14.92
N ARG A 10 23.93 -9.80 15.81
CA ARG A 10 22.47 -9.91 15.96
C ARG A 10 21.76 -9.25 14.76
N PRO A 11 20.56 -9.73 14.38
CA PRO A 11 19.80 -9.15 13.28
C PRO A 11 19.49 -7.68 13.55
N LYS A 12 19.74 -6.82 12.56
CA LYS A 12 19.49 -5.38 12.65
C LYS A 12 18.00 -5.15 12.91
N ALA A 13 17.72 -4.54 14.07
CA ALA A 13 16.43 -3.96 14.37
C ALA A 13 16.05 -2.96 13.26
N PHE A 14 14.80 -3.04 12.83
CA PHE A 14 14.15 -2.10 11.93
C PHE A 14 14.20 -0.71 12.57
N VAL A 15 15.02 0.18 12.02
CA VAL A 15 14.99 1.61 12.37
C VAL A 15 13.95 2.23 11.44
N PRO A 16 12.80 2.71 11.93
CA PRO A 16 11.86 3.42 11.07
C PRO A 16 12.58 4.64 10.48
N SER A 17 12.60 4.73 9.14
CA SER A 17 13.08 5.93 8.45
C SER A 17 12.28 7.12 8.94
N VAL A 18 12.98 8.21 9.27
CA VAL A 18 12.36 9.53 9.47
C VAL A 18 11.66 9.88 8.16
N MET A 19 10.33 9.81 8.17
CA MET A 19 9.51 10.32 7.08
C MET A 19 9.22 11.79 7.38
N ALA A 20 9.47 12.65 6.40
CA ALA A 20 9.00 14.02 6.46
C ALA A 20 7.48 14.00 6.28
N VAL A 21 6.75 14.07 7.40
CA VAL A 21 5.31 14.31 7.40
C VAL A 21 5.13 15.82 7.33
N SER A 22 4.78 16.34 6.16
CA SER A 22 4.38 17.74 6.04
C SER A 22 2.89 17.83 6.36
N VAL A 23 2.56 18.45 7.49
CA VAL A 23 1.18 18.84 7.81
C VAL A 23 0.88 20.11 7.04
N VAL A 24 -0.12 20.08 6.16
CA VAL A 24 -0.65 21.30 5.56
C VAL A 24 -1.77 21.78 6.47
N GLU A 25 -1.50 22.83 7.26
CA GLU A 25 -2.51 23.40 8.14
C GLU A 25 -3.67 24.01 7.32
N PRO A 26 -4.94 23.70 7.66
CA PRO A 26 -6.06 24.32 6.99
C PRO A 26 -6.14 25.81 7.32
N PRO A 27 -6.62 26.66 6.39
CA PRO A 27 -6.74 28.09 6.61
C PRO A 27 -7.66 28.38 7.80
N THR A 28 -7.15 29.11 8.77
CA THR A 28 -7.87 29.52 9.98
C THR A 28 -9.09 30.36 9.58
N ARG A 29 -10.30 29.81 9.74
CA ARG A 29 -11.53 30.56 9.52
C ARG A 29 -11.68 31.64 10.60
N LEU A 30 -11.48 32.90 10.23
CA LEU A 30 -11.84 34.06 11.04
C LEU A 30 -13.38 34.09 11.20
N ALA A 31 -13.84 33.79 12.41
CA ALA A 31 -15.24 33.90 12.79
C ALA A 31 -15.62 35.36 13.07
N SER A 32 -16.62 35.89 12.37
CA SER A 32 -17.54 36.89 12.93
C SER A 32 -18.84 36.96 12.13
N GLY A 33 -19.97 36.72 12.80
CA GLY A 33 -21.32 36.87 12.24
C GLY A 33 -22.38 36.16 13.09
N PRO A 34 -23.42 36.86 13.61
CA PRO A 34 -24.30 36.31 14.64
C PRO A 34 -25.48 35.53 14.07
N ASN A 35 -25.76 34.40 14.73
CA ASN A 35 -27.07 33.76 14.95
C ASN A 35 -28.07 33.72 13.78
N ARG A 36 -27.89 32.76 12.87
CA ARG A 36 -29.01 32.17 12.13
C ARG A 36 -29.13 30.70 12.55
N ARG A 37 -30.22 30.37 13.25
CA ARG A 37 -30.61 28.97 13.53
C ARG A 37 -31.06 28.35 12.20
N GLU A 38 -30.11 27.93 11.38
CA GLU A 38 -30.35 26.99 10.30
C GLU A 38 -30.36 25.58 10.93
N ALA A 39 -31.42 24.84 10.65
CA ALA A 39 -31.55 23.46 11.08
C ALA A 39 -30.31 22.68 10.64
N GLU A 40 -29.65 21.98 11.59
CA GLU A 40 -28.55 21.10 11.27
C GLU A 40 -29.00 20.15 10.15
N PRO A 41 -28.36 20.17 8.96
CA PRO A 41 -28.53 19.08 8.04
C PRO A 41 -27.96 17.87 8.77
N ALA A 42 -28.81 16.87 9.04
CA ALA A 42 -28.35 15.58 9.50
C ALA A 42 -27.25 15.13 8.52
N LEU A 43 -25.98 15.22 8.96
CA LEU A 43 -24.85 14.73 8.19
C LEU A 43 -25.14 13.25 7.97
N ALA A 44 -25.60 12.92 6.77
CA ALA A 44 -25.59 11.57 6.27
C ALA A 44 -24.12 11.19 6.07
N SER A 45 -23.41 10.94 7.17
CA SER A 45 -22.14 10.23 7.19
C SER A 45 -22.45 8.75 6.92
N GLY A 46 -23.02 8.48 5.75
CA GLY A 46 -22.96 7.14 5.19
C GLY A 46 -21.48 6.81 5.06
N PRO A 47 -21.03 5.61 5.46
CA PRO A 47 -19.65 5.21 5.22
C PRO A 47 -19.39 5.37 3.72
N HIS A 48 -18.47 6.25 3.35
CA HIS A 48 -17.96 6.30 1.98
C HIS A 48 -17.48 4.89 1.65
N ALA A 49 -18.20 4.22 0.75
CA ALA A 49 -17.86 2.89 0.30
C ALA A 49 -16.58 3.01 -0.54
N GLY A 50 -15.43 3.01 0.13
CA GLY A 50 -14.13 2.97 -0.52
C GLY A 50 -13.99 1.70 -1.33
N GLU A 51 -13.18 1.76 -2.39
CA GLU A 51 -12.87 0.58 -3.18
C GLU A 51 -12.19 -0.47 -2.30
N THR A 52 -12.77 -1.66 -2.21
CA THR A 52 -12.22 -2.79 -1.46
C THR A 52 -11.56 -3.82 -2.38
N ALA A 53 -11.51 -3.56 -3.69
CA ALA A 53 -10.83 -4.36 -4.67
C ALA A 53 -10.27 -3.50 -5.80
N VAL A 54 -9.06 -3.81 -6.27
CA VAL A 54 -8.35 -3.07 -7.33
C VAL A 54 -7.62 -4.02 -8.27
N PHE A 55 -7.60 -3.68 -9.55
CA PHE A 55 -6.72 -4.36 -10.51
C PHE A 55 -5.30 -3.78 -10.41
N VAL A 56 -4.32 -4.67 -10.33
CA VAL A 56 -2.91 -4.29 -10.24
C VAL A 56 -2.18 -4.89 -11.41
N SER A 57 -1.54 -4.03 -12.21
CA SER A 57 -0.60 -4.47 -13.23
C SER A 57 0.79 -4.65 -12.60
N LEU A 58 1.48 -5.72 -12.98
CA LEU A 58 2.80 -6.10 -12.46
C LEU A 58 3.83 -6.11 -13.60
N ASP A 59 5.00 -5.55 -13.36
CA ASP A 59 6.09 -5.55 -14.34
C ASP A 59 6.91 -6.85 -14.24
N SER A 60 6.43 -7.90 -14.92
CA SER A 60 7.10 -9.21 -14.98
C SER A 60 8.20 -9.21 -16.05
N ARG A 61 9.33 -8.53 -15.78
CA ARG A 61 10.49 -8.47 -16.72
C ARG A 61 11.44 -9.66 -16.64
N ARG A 62 11.22 -10.60 -15.72
CA ARG A 62 12.14 -11.72 -15.48
C ARG A 62 11.44 -13.07 -15.58
N GLY A 63 11.24 -13.54 -16.80
CA GLY A 63 11.24 -14.98 -17.12
C GLY A 63 9.96 -15.80 -16.85
N LEU A 64 9.53 -16.45 -17.94
CA LEU A 64 8.80 -17.71 -18.09
C LEU A 64 7.29 -17.83 -17.87
N ARG A 65 6.60 -17.05 -17.03
CA ARG A 65 5.12 -16.92 -17.11
C ARG A 65 4.68 -15.52 -16.70
N GLN A 66 4.14 -14.76 -17.66
CA GLN A 66 3.74 -13.37 -17.46
C GLN A 66 2.42 -13.29 -16.68
N LEU A 67 2.53 -13.35 -15.35
CA LEU A 67 1.51 -12.75 -14.51
C LEU A 67 1.61 -11.22 -14.69
N SER A 68 0.82 -10.69 -15.62
CA SER A 68 0.81 -9.26 -15.94
C SER A 68 -0.17 -8.49 -15.08
N GLN A 69 -1.21 -9.15 -14.58
CA GLN A 69 -2.28 -8.54 -13.81
C GLN A 69 -2.75 -9.45 -12.68
N VAL A 70 -3.18 -8.83 -11.58
CA VAL A 70 -3.83 -9.49 -10.46
C VAL A 70 -5.02 -8.66 -9.99
N LEU A 71 -6.03 -9.33 -9.45
CA LEU A 71 -7.09 -8.68 -8.67
C LEU A 71 -6.67 -8.74 -7.20
N VAL A 72 -6.50 -7.57 -6.57
CA VAL A 72 -6.24 -7.45 -5.14
C VAL A 72 -7.52 -7.02 -4.46
N TYR A 73 -7.87 -7.62 -3.33
CA TYR A 73 -9.11 -7.29 -2.63
C TYR A 73 -9.02 -7.52 -1.12
N ALA A 74 -9.87 -6.83 -0.37
CA ALA A 74 -10.05 -7.05 1.05
C ALA A 74 -10.93 -8.29 1.28
N CYS A 75 -10.53 -9.16 2.20
CA CYS A 75 -11.33 -10.31 2.61
C CYS A 75 -11.22 -10.59 4.11
N GLY A 76 -12.14 -11.37 4.66
CA GLY A 76 -12.18 -11.71 6.09
C GLY A 76 -12.99 -10.73 6.94
N THR A 77 -13.75 -11.27 7.90
CA THR A 77 -14.71 -10.52 8.74
C THR A 77 -14.18 -10.11 10.11
N ARG A 78 -13.16 -10.82 10.62
CA ARG A 78 -12.56 -10.57 11.96
C ARG A 78 -11.09 -10.19 11.89
N GLU A 79 -10.33 -10.94 11.09
CA GLU A 79 -8.98 -10.57 10.66
C GLU A 79 -9.10 -10.19 9.19
N SER A 80 -8.88 -8.93 8.87
CA SER A 80 -8.92 -8.53 7.47
C SER A 80 -7.62 -8.93 6.80
N ARG A 81 -7.77 -9.56 5.66
CA ARG A 81 -6.69 -10.09 4.85
C ARG A 81 -6.70 -9.38 3.51
N LEU A 82 -5.52 -9.22 2.95
CA LEU A 82 -5.35 -8.79 1.59
C LEU A 82 -5.31 -10.05 0.71
N GLY A 83 -6.41 -10.29 0.00
CA GLY A 83 -6.56 -11.38 -0.95
C GLY A 83 -6.05 -10.99 -2.34
N VAL A 84 -5.56 -11.98 -3.09
CA VAL A 84 -5.05 -11.80 -4.45
C VAL A 84 -5.49 -12.96 -5.32
N ILE A 85 -6.02 -12.64 -6.49
CA ILE A 85 -6.35 -13.61 -7.54
C ILE A 85 -5.50 -13.29 -8.76
N PRO A 86 -4.66 -14.24 -9.22
CA PRO A 86 -3.89 -14.06 -10.44
C PRO A 86 -4.81 -14.04 -11.67
N LEU A 87 -4.61 -13.07 -12.57
CA LEU A 87 -5.38 -12.96 -13.81
C LEU A 87 -4.51 -13.43 -14.97
N TRP A 88 -4.99 -14.45 -15.67
CA TRP A 88 -4.28 -15.06 -16.79
C TRP A 88 -4.82 -14.50 -18.11
N PRO A 89 -3.95 -14.08 -19.04
CA PRO A 89 -4.37 -13.81 -20.41
C PRO A 89 -4.98 -15.06 -21.03
N GLU A 90 -6.06 -14.93 -21.81
CA GLU A 90 -6.70 -16.06 -22.51
C GLU A 90 -5.73 -16.84 -23.40
N SER A 91 -4.71 -16.17 -23.95
CA SER A 91 -3.67 -16.81 -24.76
C SER A 91 -2.80 -17.80 -23.96
N GLN A 92 -2.77 -17.70 -22.63
CA GLN A 92 -2.02 -18.59 -21.75
C GLN A 92 -2.88 -19.69 -21.11
N THR A 93 -4.20 -19.51 -21.05
CA THR A 93 -5.11 -20.50 -20.45
C THR A 93 -5.18 -21.79 -21.25
N HIS A 94 -5.05 -21.73 -22.58
CA HIS A 94 -5.06 -22.90 -23.47
C HIS A 94 -3.76 -23.72 -23.47
N ASN A 95 -2.62 -23.07 -23.32
CA ASN A 95 -1.31 -23.74 -23.42
C ASN A 95 -0.86 -24.40 -22.11
N ALA A 96 -1.44 -24.00 -20.98
CA ALA A 96 -0.99 -24.45 -19.67
C ALA A 96 -1.57 -25.83 -19.25
N GLY A 97 -2.54 -26.38 -20.00
CA GLY A 97 -3.19 -27.65 -19.65
C GLY A 97 -3.86 -27.65 -18.26
N LEU A 98 -4.08 -26.46 -17.69
CA LEU A 98 -4.63 -26.26 -16.36
C LEU A 98 -6.11 -26.60 -16.37
N ARG A 99 -6.53 -27.48 -15.47
CA ARG A 99 -7.95 -27.71 -15.19
C ARG A 99 -8.55 -26.43 -14.62
N ASP A 100 -9.86 -26.23 -14.80
CA ASP A 100 -10.53 -25.04 -14.24
C ASP A 100 -10.34 -24.91 -12.72
N ASP A 101 -10.18 -26.03 -12.01
CA ASP A 101 -9.89 -26.04 -10.57
C ASP A 101 -8.49 -25.51 -10.21
N ASP A 102 -7.54 -25.55 -11.15
CA ASP A 102 -6.19 -25.00 -10.97
C ASP A 102 -6.12 -23.51 -11.34
N ARG A 103 -7.19 -22.92 -11.87
CA ARG A 103 -7.20 -21.51 -12.30
C ARG A 103 -7.35 -20.57 -11.10
N GLY A 104 -6.23 -20.23 -10.50
CA GLY A 104 -6.09 -18.99 -9.73
C GLY A 104 -6.91 -18.98 -8.45
N GLY A 105 -6.60 -19.92 -7.54
CA GLY A 105 -7.07 -19.85 -6.17
C GLY A 105 -6.79 -18.47 -5.55
N SER A 106 -7.65 -18.05 -4.64
CA SER A 106 -7.39 -16.86 -3.85
C SER A 106 -6.21 -17.10 -2.91
N HIS A 107 -5.25 -16.19 -2.92
CA HIS A 107 -4.12 -16.19 -2.00
C HIS A 107 -4.22 -15.02 -1.02
N SER A 108 -4.03 -15.28 0.28
CA SER A 108 -3.83 -14.22 1.27
C SER A 108 -2.36 -13.80 1.26
N VAL A 109 -2.08 -12.51 1.06
CA VAL A 109 -0.71 -11.99 0.92
C VAL A 109 -0.27 -11.05 2.03
N ASP A 110 -1.23 -10.49 2.79
CA ASP A 110 -0.96 -9.72 4.00
C ASP A 110 -2.17 -9.81 4.96
N THR A 111 -1.97 -9.52 6.25
CA THR A 111 -3.00 -9.56 7.28
C THR A 111 -3.00 -8.30 8.15
N TYR A 112 -4.19 -7.88 8.55
CA TYR A 112 -4.43 -6.66 9.31
C TYR A 112 -5.33 -6.92 10.51
N ASN A 113 -5.07 -6.18 11.59
CA ASN A 113 -5.76 -6.34 12.87
C ASN A 113 -7.11 -5.60 12.92
N SER A 114 -7.51 -4.92 11.84
CA SER A 114 -8.76 -4.18 11.73
C SER A 114 -9.29 -4.21 10.30
N PRO A 115 -10.60 -3.96 10.09
CA PRO A 115 -11.22 -3.94 8.77
C PRO A 115 -10.46 -3.08 7.75
N ILE A 116 -10.25 -3.63 6.54
CA ILE A 116 -9.80 -2.84 5.40
C ILE A 116 -11.00 -2.04 4.88
N LEU A 117 -10.89 -0.72 4.93
CA LEU A 117 -11.95 0.20 4.53
C LEU A 117 -11.76 0.70 3.09
N GLN A 118 -10.52 0.75 2.61
CA GLN A 118 -10.20 1.20 1.26
C GLN A 118 -8.82 0.69 0.83
N ILE A 119 -8.70 0.41 -0.46
CA ILE A 119 -7.46 0.06 -1.13
C ILE A 119 -7.32 0.99 -2.34
N ALA A 120 -6.11 1.50 -2.58
CA ALA A 120 -5.80 2.28 -3.77
C ALA A 120 -4.43 1.88 -4.31
N SER A 121 -4.34 1.55 -5.60
CA SER A 121 -3.07 1.16 -6.25
C SER A 121 -2.61 2.21 -7.25
N SER A 122 -1.29 2.40 -7.33
CA SER A 122 -0.70 3.32 -8.30
C SER A 122 -0.76 2.68 -9.69
N PRO A 123 -1.44 3.31 -10.69
CA PRO A 123 -1.38 2.85 -12.07
C PRO A 123 -0.01 3.11 -12.72
N TYR A 124 0.85 3.92 -12.08
CA TYR A 124 2.13 4.31 -12.63
C TYR A 124 3.12 3.14 -12.70
N LEU A 125 3.32 2.64 -13.92
CA LEU A 125 4.39 1.72 -14.30
C LEU A 125 5.47 2.51 -15.03
N SER A 126 6.71 2.49 -14.54
CA SER A 126 7.83 3.08 -15.27
C SER A 126 8.96 2.07 -15.43
N GLY A 127 9.32 1.82 -16.68
CA GLY A 127 10.37 0.87 -17.05
C GLY A 127 11.80 1.29 -16.69
N ARG A 128 11.97 2.50 -16.13
CA ARG A 128 13.24 3.03 -15.64
C ARG A 128 13.32 3.01 -14.10
N ARG A 129 12.33 2.41 -13.43
CA ARG A 129 12.30 2.38 -11.98
C ARG A 129 13.34 1.41 -11.45
N VAL A 130 14.05 1.85 -10.43
CA VAL A 130 15.17 1.13 -9.83
C VAL A 130 14.68 0.03 -8.87
N ASP A 131 13.40 0.05 -8.51
CA ASP A 131 12.79 -0.79 -7.49
C ASP A 131 12.27 -2.13 -8.00
N GLY A 132 12.79 -2.60 -9.13
CA GLY A 132 12.55 -3.95 -9.60
C GLY A 132 11.11 -4.24 -10.06
N GLY A 133 10.34 -3.19 -10.41
CA GLY A 133 9.00 -3.36 -10.98
C GLY A 133 7.88 -3.43 -9.94
N ALA A 134 8.10 -2.92 -8.73
CA ALA A 134 7.09 -2.91 -7.68
C ALA A 134 5.87 -2.05 -8.04
N THR A 135 4.68 -2.43 -7.59
CA THR A 135 3.51 -1.55 -7.62
C THR A 135 3.22 -1.04 -6.22
N SER A 136 3.17 0.29 -6.05
CA SER A 136 2.83 0.89 -4.76
C SER A 136 1.31 0.86 -4.57
N MET A 137 0.88 0.56 -3.35
CA MET A 137 -0.52 0.47 -2.98
C MET A 137 -0.70 0.97 -1.56
N VAL A 138 -1.86 1.57 -1.30
CA VAL A 138 -2.27 2.04 0.02
C VAL A 138 -3.40 1.16 0.51
N VAL A 139 -3.34 0.79 1.78
CA VAL A 139 -4.40 0.08 2.48
C VAL A 139 -4.82 0.92 3.68
N ARG A 140 -6.03 1.46 3.63
CA ARG A 140 -6.64 2.21 4.73
C ARG A 140 -7.46 1.26 5.59
N LEU A 141 -7.16 1.25 6.87
CA LEU A 141 -7.93 0.60 7.91
C LEU A 141 -8.66 1.65 8.75
N GLU A 142 -9.36 1.21 9.80
CA GLU A 142 -10.08 2.10 10.71
C GLU A 142 -9.16 3.06 11.48
N ASN A 143 -8.02 2.58 11.98
CA ASN A 143 -7.12 3.37 12.84
C ASN A 143 -5.71 3.55 12.27
N THR A 144 -5.37 2.83 11.20
CA THR A 144 -4.06 2.93 10.57
C THR A 144 -4.22 2.98 9.06
N THR A 145 -3.20 3.50 8.39
CA THR A 145 -3.07 3.40 6.94
C THR A 145 -1.67 2.90 6.66
N HIS A 146 -1.53 2.00 5.69
CA HIS A 146 -0.27 1.40 5.31
C HIS A 146 0.05 1.73 3.86
N LEU A 147 1.29 2.13 3.61
CA LEU A 147 1.87 2.16 2.27
C LEU A 147 2.64 0.86 2.07
N ILE A 148 2.28 0.10 1.04
CA ILE A 148 2.90 -1.19 0.73
C ILE A 148 3.37 -1.24 -0.72
N ASN A 149 4.40 -2.04 -0.95
CA ASN A 149 4.92 -2.35 -2.28
C ASN A 149 4.63 -3.81 -2.62
N LEU A 150 4.05 -4.03 -3.80
CA LEU A 150 3.72 -5.34 -4.35
C LEU A 150 4.77 -5.72 -5.40
N TYR A 151 5.30 -6.94 -5.32
CA TYR A 151 6.24 -7.49 -6.29
C TYR A 151 5.69 -8.77 -6.88
N ALA A 152 5.90 -9.01 -8.18
CA ALA A 152 5.66 -10.33 -8.73
C ALA A 152 6.57 -11.36 -8.04
N ASN A 153 6.02 -12.48 -7.59
CA ASN A 153 6.80 -13.54 -6.98
C ASN A 153 7.45 -14.42 -8.08
N PRO A 154 8.79 -14.46 -8.21
CA PRO A 154 9.45 -15.28 -9.22
C PRO A 154 9.31 -16.79 -8.99
N GLU A 155 8.97 -17.20 -7.77
CA GLU A 155 8.75 -18.62 -7.41
C GLU A 155 7.31 -19.06 -7.62
N PHE A 156 6.41 -18.12 -7.99
CA PHE A 156 5.02 -18.44 -8.23
C PHE A 156 4.87 -19.33 -9.47
N SER A 157 4.17 -20.43 -9.27
CA SER A 157 3.63 -21.26 -10.35
C SER A 157 2.25 -21.75 -9.92
N VAL A 158 1.40 -22.09 -10.89
CA VAL A 158 0.02 -22.50 -10.60
C VAL A 158 -0.05 -23.77 -9.74
N ALA A 159 0.92 -24.66 -9.90
CA ALA A 159 1.04 -25.87 -9.09
C ALA A 159 1.71 -25.64 -7.72
N SER A 160 2.18 -24.42 -7.45
CA SER A 160 2.85 -24.06 -6.20
C SER A 160 1.85 -23.43 -5.23
N SER A 161 2.07 -23.69 -3.93
CA SER A 161 1.38 -22.99 -2.85
C SER A 161 1.90 -21.56 -2.62
N SER A 162 2.96 -21.17 -3.32
CA SER A 162 3.52 -19.82 -3.23
C SER A 162 2.49 -18.78 -3.68
N PRO A 163 2.42 -17.60 -3.05
CA PRO A 163 1.52 -16.55 -3.51
C PRO A 163 2.04 -15.91 -4.81
N PRO A 164 1.15 -15.37 -5.67
CA PRO A 164 1.52 -14.72 -6.92
C PRO A 164 2.28 -13.41 -6.74
N ILE A 165 2.10 -12.75 -5.59
CA ILE A 165 2.77 -11.51 -5.24
C ILE A 165 3.42 -11.59 -3.87
N LEU A 166 4.51 -10.85 -3.71
CA LEU A 166 5.16 -10.57 -2.44
C LEU A 166 4.78 -9.15 -2.00
N VAL A 167 4.53 -8.97 -0.71
CA VAL A 167 4.17 -7.68 -0.11
C VAL A 167 5.30 -7.20 0.77
N THR A 168 5.60 -5.90 0.72
CA THR A 168 6.50 -5.24 1.66
C THR A 168 5.84 -4.00 2.21
N ARG A 169 5.75 -3.87 3.54
CA ARG A 169 5.27 -2.65 4.20
C ARG A 169 6.37 -1.59 4.20
N VAL A 170 6.04 -0.42 3.63
CA VAL A 170 6.97 0.70 3.44
C VAL A 170 6.78 1.76 4.53
N ALA A 171 5.53 2.08 4.82
CA ALA A 171 5.13 3.11 5.77
C ALA A 171 3.83 2.74 6.50
N GLU A 172 3.63 3.38 7.64
CA GLU A 172 2.41 3.28 8.42
C GLU A 172 2.10 4.65 9.05
N LEU A 173 0.85 5.10 8.93
CA LEU A 173 0.32 6.26 9.64
C LEU A 173 -0.67 5.69 10.64
N ASP A 174 -0.38 5.86 11.92
CA ASP A 174 -1.29 5.48 12.99
C ASP A 174 -2.08 6.71 13.41
N ARG A 175 -3.35 6.52 13.78
CA ARG A 175 -4.25 7.54 14.30
C ARG A 175 -3.68 8.37 15.45
N ARG A 176 -2.72 7.85 16.22
CA ARG A 176 -1.99 8.60 17.26
C ARG A 176 -1.14 9.73 16.69
N LEU A 177 -0.76 9.66 15.42
CA LEU A 177 -0.02 10.70 14.70
C LEU A 177 -0.94 11.75 14.09
N THR A 178 -2.25 11.51 14.06
CA THR A 178 -3.28 12.41 13.53
C THR A 178 -4.17 12.98 14.65
N ASP A 179 -3.58 13.24 15.83
CA ASP A 179 -4.28 13.73 17.02
C ASP A 179 -5.49 12.90 17.46
N GLY A 180 -5.48 11.59 17.14
CA GLY A 180 -6.60 10.73 17.44
C GLY A 180 -7.77 10.89 16.47
N LEU A 181 -7.58 11.43 15.26
CA LEU A 181 -8.60 11.52 14.21
C LEU A 181 -8.52 10.32 13.27
N ARG A 182 -9.66 9.76 12.86
CA ARG A 182 -9.66 8.62 11.93
C ARG A 182 -9.33 9.08 10.51
N HIS A 183 -8.75 8.18 9.72
CA HIS A 183 -8.53 8.43 8.30
C HIS A 183 -9.81 8.13 7.52
N VAL A 184 -10.29 9.10 6.74
CA VAL A 184 -11.55 9.00 6.00
C VAL A 184 -11.36 8.60 4.56
N ASP A 185 -10.26 9.02 3.94
CA ASP A 185 -10.00 8.78 2.52
C ASP A 185 -8.49 8.72 2.23
N VAL A 186 -8.13 8.03 1.16
CA VAL A 186 -6.77 7.98 0.61
C VAL A 186 -6.79 8.11 -0.90
N ALA A 187 -5.79 8.80 -1.43
CA ALA A 187 -5.54 8.90 -2.86
C ALA A 187 -4.07 8.64 -3.16
N ILE A 188 -3.80 7.98 -4.28
CA ILE A 188 -2.45 7.75 -4.79
C ILE A 188 -2.28 8.51 -6.11
N ASP A 189 -1.12 9.15 -6.30
CA ASP A 189 -0.84 9.92 -7.50
C ASP A 189 -0.77 8.97 -8.72
N PRO A 190 -1.56 9.21 -9.79
CA PRO A 190 -1.53 8.36 -10.97
C PRO A 190 -0.32 8.59 -11.87
N ARG A 191 0.40 9.71 -11.68
CA ARG A 191 1.53 10.15 -12.52
C ARG A 191 2.87 9.96 -11.84
N GLU A 192 2.88 9.91 -10.51
CA GLU A 192 4.09 9.77 -9.73
C GLU A 192 4.03 8.58 -8.80
N TRP A 193 5.13 7.83 -8.76
CA TRP A 193 5.18 6.62 -7.97
C TRP A 193 5.25 6.90 -6.47
N SER A 194 4.51 6.12 -5.67
CA SER A 194 4.58 6.11 -4.21
C SER A 194 4.28 7.48 -3.57
N ARG A 195 3.48 8.33 -4.25
CA ARG A 195 2.94 9.57 -3.69
C ARG A 195 1.50 9.37 -3.25
N VAL A 196 1.22 9.62 -1.98
CA VAL A 196 -0.06 9.33 -1.37
C VAL A 196 -0.52 10.54 -0.56
N ALA A 197 -1.81 10.85 -0.67
CA ALA A 197 -2.50 11.76 0.22
C ALA A 197 -3.49 10.98 1.09
N ILE A 198 -3.54 11.29 2.37
CA ILE A 198 -4.45 10.71 3.36
C ILE A 198 -5.22 11.88 3.99
N VAL A 199 -6.54 11.76 4.07
CA VAL A 199 -7.40 12.77 4.69
C VAL A 199 -7.96 12.21 5.99
N ASP A 200 -7.94 13.01 7.04
CA ASP A 200 -8.57 12.67 8.34
C ASP A 200 -9.93 13.34 8.55
N GLU A 201 -10.64 12.93 9.60
CA GLU A 201 -11.95 13.47 9.97
C GLU A 201 -11.97 14.96 10.32
N GLY A 202 -10.83 15.52 10.71
CA GLY A 202 -10.67 16.95 10.98
C GLY A 202 -10.41 17.79 9.71
N GLY A 203 -10.28 17.13 8.56
CA GLY A 203 -9.90 17.76 7.29
C GLY A 203 -8.38 17.96 7.14
N GLY A 204 -7.57 17.38 8.02
CA GLY A 204 -6.12 17.36 7.87
C GLY A 204 -5.71 16.52 6.67
N VAL A 205 -4.68 16.97 5.96
CA VAL A 205 -4.11 16.25 4.80
C VAL A 205 -2.67 15.85 5.12
N TRP A 206 -2.42 14.55 5.04
CA TRP A 206 -1.13 13.93 5.29
C TRP A 206 -0.56 13.41 3.98
N LEU A 207 0.67 13.80 3.68
CA LEU A 207 1.33 13.44 2.43
C LEU A 207 2.47 12.45 2.70
N TRP A 208 2.52 11.39 1.90
CA TRP A 208 3.63 10.47 1.83
C TRP A 208 4.25 10.47 0.44
N TRP A 209 5.58 10.45 0.41
CA TRP A 209 6.31 10.18 -0.81
C TRP A 209 7.61 9.43 -0.50
N GLU A 210 7.97 8.48 -1.36
CA GLU A 210 9.24 7.78 -1.27
C GLU A 210 10.29 8.44 -2.17
N GLU A 211 11.34 9.01 -1.59
CA GLU A 211 12.50 9.48 -2.34
C GLU A 211 13.52 8.34 -2.52
N LYS A 212 13.77 7.97 -3.79
CA LYS A 212 14.84 7.03 -4.16
C LYS A 212 15.91 7.77 -4.92
N GLU A 213 17.14 7.75 -4.40
CA GLU A 213 18.31 8.22 -5.14
C GLU A 213 19.16 7.04 -5.64
N LEU A 214 19.70 7.22 -6.85
CA LEU A 214 20.68 6.32 -7.44
C LEU A 214 22.07 6.73 -6.95
N VAL A 215 22.57 6.07 -5.91
CA VAL A 215 23.92 6.31 -5.39
C VAL A 215 24.89 5.29 -5.97
N LYS A 216 25.77 5.71 -6.88
CA LYS A 216 26.82 4.85 -7.50
C LYS A 216 26.26 3.56 -8.12
N HIS A 217 25.17 3.65 -8.87
CA HIS A 217 24.46 2.51 -9.48
C HIS A 217 23.87 1.48 -8.49
N ARG A 218 23.86 1.78 -7.19
CA ARG A 218 23.12 1.02 -6.19
C ARG A 218 21.98 1.88 -5.63
N LEU A 219 20.85 1.24 -5.41
CA LEU A 219 19.68 1.90 -4.86
C LEU A 219 19.93 2.13 -3.38
N ALA A 220 19.95 3.40 -2.95
CA ALA A 220 19.97 3.75 -1.55
C ALA A 220 18.66 4.47 -1.23
N LYS A 221 17.96 4.02 -0.19
CA LYS A 221 16.85 4.77 0.38
C LYS A 221 17.45 6.02 1.02
N LEU A 222 16.98 7.19 0.62
CA LEU A 222 17.36 8.43 1.29
C LEU A 222 16.65 8.48 2.65
N THR A 223 17.43 8.35 3.71
CA THR A 223 17.05 8.90 5.02
C THR A 223 17.65 10.29 5.08
N LYS A 224 16.87 11.31 4.69
CA LYS A 224 17.22 12.68 5.06
C LYS A 224 16.91 12.81 6.56
N LEU A 225 17.96 13.02 7.35
CA LEU A 225 17.85 13.40 8.76
C LEU A 225 17.52 14.89 8.86
#